data_AF-A0A139SPM9-F1
#
_entry.id   AF-A0A139SPM9-F1
#
_cell.length_a   1.000
_cell.length_b   1.000
_cell.length_c   1.000
_cell.angle_alpha   90.00
_cell.angle_beta   90.00
_cell.angle_gamma   90.00
#
_symmetry.space_group_name_H-M   'P 1'
#
loop_
_entity.id
_entity.type
_entity.pdbx_description
1 polymer ?
#
loop_
_entity_poly.entity_id
_entity_poly.type
_entity_poly.pdbx_seq_one_letter_code
_entity_poly.pdbx_strand_id
1 'polypeptide(L)'
;MIPLWLFNSFYLSAFNLLLAPQSRRVLRRFFFALLTNALLLAAFGSFQKLSGATGLFFNLVPSPQPRFFSSFIYHNHWGSFCVLMLAVALGLFAHYLHRHLLRELVRTPAMYVLAVVAALAITTPLSSSRSCTVLVLLSLLIGTVHWLRIFWKRYDGPPARRPLPAVFAALAFALLLFVGYDLAKPQIEERLRSTQTDINSLSGSKLQNHRVALYRDTWHMAKDRLPFGWGMASYPHTFQIYNTQAYGRADRLPVIYRDAHNDWLQTLAEFGAIGSALIMLCAVAPFLAFRQKLRRNAITTYLLGGCTLILLYAWLEFPFGNTAVRLIFWMLLFAAIRYAHLTYLEHRAGIATKPHPR
;
A
#
# COMPACT_ATOMS: atom_id res chain seq x y z
N MET A 1 19.95 -14.23 -12.11
CA MET A 1 20.88 -13.39 -11.30
C MET A 1 20.32 -12.01 -11.00
N ILE A 2 20.12 -11.11 -11.97
CA ILE A 2 19.66 -9.71 -11.75
C ILE A 2 18.52 -9.52 -10.72
N PRO A 3 17.44 -10.33 -10.71
CA PRO A 3 16.33 -10.14 -9.76
C PRO A 3 16.75 -10.28 -8.28
N LEU A 4 17.68 -11.19 -7.97
CA LEU A 4 18.17 -11.40 -6.60
C LEU A 4 19.03 -10.23 -6.14
N TRP A 5 19.88 -9.70 -7.01
CA TRP A 5 20.69 -8.51 -6.73
C TRP A 5 19.82 -7.29 -6.45
N LEU A 6 18.75 -7.11 -7.22
CA LEU A 6 17.76 -6.05 -6.99
C LEU A 6 17.06 -6.22 -5.63
N PHE A 7 16.58 -7.43 -5.33
CA PHE A 7 15.96 -7.72 -4.03
C PHE A 7 16.90 -7.38 -2.87
N ASN A 8 18.14 -7.88 -2.91
CA ASN A 8 19.14 -7.62 -1.88
C ASN A 8 19.47 -6.13 -1.76
N SER A 9 19.63 -5.43 -2.87
CA SER A 9 19.90 -3.98 -2.88
C SER A 9 18.77 -3.19 -2.22
N PHE A 10 17.51 -3.53 -2.52
CA PHE A 10 16.35 -2.85 -1.92
C PHE A 10 16.22 -3.19 -0.44
N TYR A 11 16.33 -4.47 -0.09
CA TYR A 11 16.23 -4.92 1.29
C TYR A 11 17.31 -4.27 2.17
N LEU A 12 18.58 -4.34 1.77
CA LEU A 12 19.70 -3.78 2.52
C LEU A 12 19.61 -2.25 2.62
N SER A 13 19.23 -1.58 1.53
CA SER A 13 19.02 -0.12 1.55
C SER A 13 17.92 0.28 2.53
N ALA A 14 16.81 -0.46 2.55
CA ALA A 14 15.73 -0.23 3.50
C ALA A 14 16.15 -0.59 4.93
N PHE A 15 16.90 -1.68 5.13
CA PHE A 15 17.38 -2.15 6.43
C PHE A 15 18.26 -1.11 7.13
N ASN A 16 18.99 -0.29 6.38
CA ASN A 16 19.73 0.84 6.95
C ASN A 16 18.84 1.81 7.75
N LEU A 17 17.55 1.94 7.44
CA LEU A 17 16.61 2.74 8.24
C LEU A 17 16.37 2.18 9.64
N LEU A 18 16.66 0.90 9.86
CA LEU A 18 16.60 0.29 11.19
C LEU A 18 17.77 0.72 12.07
N LEU A 19 18.95 0.94 11.47
CA LEU A 19 20.21 1.11 12.20
C LEU A 19 20.68 2.57 12.22
N ALA A 20 20.70 3.23 11.07
CA ALA A 20 21.34 4.54 10.88
C ALA A 20 20.63 5.72 11.56
N PRO A 21 19.27 5.84 11.56
CA PRO A 21 18.62 7.01 12.13
C PRO A 21 18.83 7.13 13.64
N GLN A 22 19.49 8.20 14.09
CA GLN A 22 19.79 8.43 15.51
C GLN A 22 18.66 9.14 16.27
N SER A 23 17.72 9.78 15.57
CA SER A 23 16.62 10.50 16.21
C SER A 23 15.30 10.37 15.46
N ARG A 24 14.20 10.52 16.20
CA ARG A 24 12.84 10.52 15.63
C ARG A 24 12.62 11.70 14.67
N ARG A 25 13.37 12.79 14.83
CA ARG A 25 13.33 13.95 13.93
C ARG A 25 13.80 13.59 12.53
N VAL A 26 14.89 12.82 12.40
CA VAL A 26 15.41 12.35 11.11
C VAL A 26 14.38 11.49 10.38
N LEU A 27 13.77 10.53 11.08
CA LEU A 27 12.72 9.69 10.49
C LEU A 27 11.49 10.50 10.06
N ARG A 28 11.07 11.52 10.84
CA ARG A 28 9.98 12.39 10.40
C ARG A 28 10.32 13.18 9.15
N ARG A 29 11.54 13.71 9.02
CA ARG A 29 11.99 14.39 7.79
C ARG A 29 11.98 13.43 6.59
N PHE A 30 12.44 12.20 6.79
CA PHE A 30 12.35 11.14 5.78
C PHE A 30 10.90 10.88 5.37
N PHE A 31 9.97 10.77 6.31
CA PHE A 31 8.55 10.62 6.01
C PHE A 31 7.99 11.80 5.21
N PHE A 32 8.36 13.05 5.51
CA PHE A 32 7.96 14.20 4.71
C PHE A 32 8.53 14.16 3.28
N ALA A 33 9.75 13.66 3.09
CA ALA A 33 10.31 13.45 1.76
C ALA A 33 9.51 12.39 0.97
N LEU A 34 9.11 11.29 1.61
CA LEU A 34 8.23 10.29 1.00
C LEU A 34 6.87 10.88 0.62
N LEU A 35 6.24 11.65 1.51
CA LEU A 35 4.96 12.31 1.21
C LEU A 35 5.07 13.35 0.09
N THR A 36 6.21 14.04 0.00
CA THR A 36 6.48 14.99 -1.10
C THR A 36 6.59 14.25 -2.41
N ASN A 37 7.33 13.15 -2.45
CA ASN A 37 7.40 12.29 -3.63
C ASN A 37 6.01 11.77 -4.04
N ALA A 38 5.21 11.32 -3.08
CA ALA A 38 3.86 10.83 -3.34
C ALA A 38 2.95 11.93 -3.91
N LEU A 39 3.04 13.16 -3.39
CA LEU A 39 2.30 14.31 -3.90
C LEU A 39 2.72 14.68 -5.32
N LEU A 40 4.03 14.68 -5.61
CA LEU A 40 4.54 14.95 -6.95
C LEU A 40 4.07 13.89 -7.94
N LEU A 41 4.09 12.60 -7.57
CA LEU A 41 3.58 11.51 -8.41
C LEU A 41 2.07 11.61 -8.64
N ALA A 42 1.31 12.02 -7.62
CA ALA A 42 -0.12 12.26 -7.72
C ALA A 42 -0.43 13.42 -8.67
N ALA A 43 0.29 14.55 -8.54
CA ALA A 43 0.14 15.68 -9.45
C ALA A 43 0.53 15.33 -10.89
N PHE A 44 1.66 14.64 -11.07
CA PHE A 44 2.14 14.20 -12.38
C PHE A 44 1.15 13.25 -13.07
N GLY A 45 0.67 12.23 -12.36
CA GLY A 45 -0.29 11.28 -12.90
C GLY A 45 -1.65 11.90 -13.22
N SER A 46 -2.12 12.82 -12.38
CA SER A 46 -3.32 13.61 -12.66
C SER A 46 -3.16 14.44 -13.92
N PHE A 47 -2.03 15.14 -14.07
CA PHE A 47 -1.77 15.96 -15.25
C PHE A 47 -1.70 15.10 -16.53
N GLN A 48 -1.03 13.94 -16.50
CA GLN A 48 -1.05 12.99 -17.62
C GLN A 48 -2.46 12.51 -17.98
N LYS A 49 -3.31 12.21 -16.98
CA LYS A 49 -4.68 11.76 -17.21
C LYS A 49 -5.55 12.86 -17.80
N LEU A 50 -5.44 14.07 -17.26
CA LEU A 50 -6.20 15.23 -17.72
C LEU A 50 -5.76 15.71 -19.11
N SER A 51 -4.49 15.50 -19.49
CA SER A 51 -4.00 15.79 -20.84
C SER A 51 -4.42 14.77 -21.90
N GLY A 52 -5.19 13.73 -21.53
CA GLY A 52 -5.61 12.67 -22.45
C GLY A 52 -4.50 11.71 -22.88
N ALA A 53 -3.41 11.59 -22.11
CA ALA A 53 -2.31 10.69 -22.46
C ALA A 53 -2.77 9.22 -22.46
N THR A 54 -2.43 8.50 -23.53
CA THR A 54 -2.70 7.06 -23.72
C THR A 54 -1.48 6.19 -23.37
N GLY A 55 -0.31 6.80 -23.17
CA GLY A 55 0.94 6.17 -22.74
C GLY A 55 1.66 6.94 -21.62
N LEU A 56 2.67 6.30 -21.03
CA LEU A 56 3.48 6.83 -19.94
C LEU A 56 4.28 8.05 -20.41
N PHE A 57 4.51 8.98 -19.49
CA PHE A 57 5.28 10.22 -19.71
C PHE A 57 4.77 10.99 -20.95
N PHE A 58 3.46 11.26 -21.03
CA PHE A 58 2.82 11.95 -22.16
C PHE A 58 3.04 11.25 -23.50
N ASN A 59 2.79 9.93 -23.54
CA ASN A 59 2.93 9.08 -24.73
C ASN A 59 4.37 8.85 -25.21
N LEU A 60 5.40 9.30 -24.47
CA LEU A 60 6.80 8.98 -24.79
C LEU A 60 7.09 7.48 -24.69
N VAL A 61 6.38 6.76 -23.80
CA VAL A 61 6.47 5.31 -23.69
C VAL A 61 5.07 4.70 -23.82
N PRO A 62 4.85 3.77 -24.77
CA PRO A 62 3.55 3.14 -24.93
C PRO A 62 3.21 2.35 -23.68
N SER A 63 1.99 2.52 -23.17
CA SER A 63 1.50 1.69 -22.07
C SER A 63 0.82 0.45 -22.66
N PRO A 64 1.15 -0.76 -22.19
CA PRO A 64 0.45 -1.97 -22.60
C PRO A 64 -1.02 -2.00 -22.14
N GLN A 65 -1.43 -1.05 -21.28
CA GLN A 65 -2.77 -0.99 -20.71
C GLN A 65 -3.21 0.47 -20.43
N PRO A 66 -4.47 0.86 -20.71
CA PRO A 66 -4.91 2.28 -20.69
C PRO A 66 -5.16 2.88 -19.29
N ARG A 67 -5.28 2.04 -18.26
CA ARG A 67 -5.54 2.38 -16.85
C ARG A 67 -4.26 2.69 -16.06
N PHE A 68 -3.13 2.98 -16.71
CA PHE A 68 -1.90 3.34 -16.00
C PHE A 68 -2.10 4.67 -15.24
N PHE A 69 -1.27 4.93 -14.23
CA PHE A 69 -1.31 6.20 -13.51
C PHE A 69 0.10 6.63 -13.11
N SER A 70 0.47 7.89 -13.40
CA SER A 70 1.82 8.40 -13.13
C SER A 70 2.88 7.51 -13.81
N SER A 71 3.88 7.05 -13.06
CA SER A 71 4.89 6.08 -13.50
C SER A 71 4.49 4.60 -13.31
N PHE A 72 3.26 4.31 -12.84
CA PHE A 72 2.80 2.95 -12.55
C PHE A 72 2.05 2.36 -13.74
N ILE A 73 2.67 1.35 -14.36
CA ILE A 73 2.09 0.65 -15.52
C ILE A 73 0.84 -0.13 -15.15
N TYR A 74 0.81 -0.81 -14.01
CA TYR A 74 -0.35 -1.57 -13.57
C TYR A 74 -1.17 -0.78 -12.54
N HIS A 75 -2.48 -0.66 -12.78
CA HIS A 75 -3.36 0.20 -11.98
C HIS A 75 -3.34 -0.10 -10.47
N ASN A 76 -3.26 -1.37 -10.07
CA ASN A 76 -3.26 -1.72 -8.64
C ASN A 76 -1.96 -1.34 -7.93
N HIS A 77 -0.86 -1.12 -8.66
CA HIS A 77 0.42 -0.75 -8.04
C HIS A 77 0.42 0.69 -7.54
N TRP A 78 -0.20 1.63 -8.26
CA TRP A 78 -0.41 2.99 -7.75
C TRP A 78 -1.25 2.97 -6.48
N GLY A 79 -2.37 2.24 -6.49
CA GLY A 79 -3.23 2.13 -5.31
C GLY A 79 -2.52 1.51 -4.10
N SER A 80 -1.68 0.51 -4.32
CA SER A 80 -0.87 -0.11 -3.24
C SER A 80 0.15 0.88 -2.66
N PHE A 81 0.80 1.66 -3.52
CA PHE A 81 1.69 2.74 -3.11
C PHE A 81 0.94 3.81 -2.30
N CYS A 82 -0.25 4.23 -2.74
CA CYS A 82 -1.11 5.16 -2.02
C CYS A 82 -1.48 4.66 -0.62
N VAL A 83 -1.83 3.38 -0.46
CA VAL A 83 -2.15 2.80 0.86
C VAL A 83 -0.98 2.93 1.83
N LEU A 84 0.25 2.63 1.37
CA LEU A 84 1.46 2.77 2.19
C LEU A 84 1.76 4.25 2.53
N MET A 85 1.64 5.15 1.56
CA MET A 85 1.85 6.59 1.80
C MET A 85 0.78 7.20 2.71
N LEU A 86 -0.47 6.72 2.59
CA LEU A 86 -1.56 7.12 3.45
C LEU A 86 -1.30 6.69 4.90
N ALA A 87 -0.75 5.50 5.13
CA ALA A 87 -0.33 5.09 6.47
C ALA A 87 0.71 6.06 7.07
N VAL A 88 1.68 6.53 6.29
CA VAL A 88 2.65 7.56 6.72
C VAL A 88 1.94 8.87 7.09
N ALA A 89 1.09 9.37 6.18
CA ALA A 89 0.37 10.62 6.37
C ALA A 89 -0.56 10.57 7.59
N LEU A 90 -1.32 9.48 7.73
CA LEU A 90 -2.26 9.32 8.84
C LEU A 90 -1.55 9.24 10.20
N GLY A 91 -0.40 8.56 10.24
CA GLY A 91 0.46 8.48 11.41
C GLY A 91 1.06 9.82 11.81
N LEU A 92 1.55 10.60 10.84
CA LEU A 92 2.09 11.94 11.08
C LEU A 92 1.01 12.91 11.55
N PHE A 93 -0.17 12.93 10.93
CA PHE A 93 -1.26 13.81 11.35
C PHE A 93 -1.72 13.46 12.78
N ALA A 94 -1.88 12.17 13.09
CA ALA A 94 -2.17 11.74 14.45
C ALA A 94 -1.08 12.21 15.43
N HIS A 95 0.19 12.17 15.06
CA HIS A 95 1.28 12.67 15.90
C HIS A 95 1.14 14.17 16.23
N TYR A 96 0.80 15.01 15.26
CA TYR A 96 0.57 16.45 15.50
C TYR A 96 -0.68 16.68 16.35
N LEU A 97 -1.76 15.93 16.11
CA LEU A 97 -3.00 16.03 16.88
C LEU A 97 -2.83 15.64 18.36
N HIS A 98 -1.90 14.74 18.68
CA HIS A 98 -1.55 14.43 20.07
C HIS A 98 -0.73 15.52 20.76
N ARG A 99 -0.11 16.44 20.01
CA ARG A 99 0.83 17.42 20.54
C ARG A 99 0.32 18.86 20.53
N HIS A 100 -0.58 19.18 19.62
CA HIS A 100 -1.07 20.53 19.40
C HIS A 100 -2.60 20.57 19.51
N LEU A 101 -3.15 21.74 19.85
CA LEU A 101 -4.58 21.99 19.76
C LEU A 101 -5.00 22.19 18.30
N LEU A 102 -6.28 21.97 17.97
CA LEU A 102 -6.76 22.11 16.58
C LEU A 102 -6.41 23.46 15.94
N ARG A 103 -6.59 24.56 16.70
CA ARG A 103 -6.28 25.93 16.25
C ARG A 103 -4.80 26.16 15.94
N GLU A 104 -3.91 25.35 16.53
CA GLU A 104 -2.46 25.44 16.33
C GLU A 104 -1.99 24.59 15.17
N LEU A 105 -2.80 23.60 14.71
CA LEU A 105 -2.40 22.70 13.63
C LEU A 105 -2.08 23.43 12.34
N VAL A 106 -2.74 24.56 12.07
CA VAL A 106 -2.50 25.41 10.90
C VAL A 106 -1.07 25.97 10.88
N ARG A 107 -0.44 26.15 12.06
CA ARG A 107 0.95 26.60 12.20
C ARG A 107 1.96 25.45 12.18
N THR A 108 1.49 24.22 11.99
CA THR A 108 2.34 23.02 11.91
C THR A 108 2.28 22.43 10.51
N PRO A 109 3.18 21.51 10.16
CA PRO A 109 3.10 20.76 8.90
C PRO A 109 1.84 19.89 8.73
N ALA A 110 0.92 19.84 9.70
CA ALA A 110 -0.30 19.04 9.63
C ALA A 110 -1.18 19.38 8.42
N MET A 111 -1.25 20.66 8.00
CA MET A 111 -2.02 21.06 6.82
C MET A 111 -1.43 20.52 5.52
N TYR A 112 -0.10 20.51 5.41
CA TYR A 112 0.58 19.85 4.30
C TYR A 112 0.26 18.35 4.27
N VAL A 113 0.31 17.67 5.43
CA VAL A 113 -0.05 16.25 5.52
C VAL A 113 -1.49 16.01 5.06
N LEU A 114 -2.43 16.88 5.44
CA LEU A 114 -3.83 16.77 5.03
C LEU A 114 -4.01 16.97 3.52
N ALA A 115 -3.27 17.90 2.91
CA ALA A 115 -3.26 18.08 1.46
C ALA A 115 -2.77 16.81 0.73
N VAL A 116 -1.74 16.14 1.26
CA VAL A 116 -1.26 14.85 0.73
C VAL A 116 -2.32 13.76 0.89
N VAL A 117 -2.99 13.68 2.05
CA VAL A 117 -4.10 12.73 2.26
C VAL A 117 -5.20 12.92 1.20
N ALA A 118 -5.62 14.16 0.96
CA ALA A 118 -6.63 14.48 -0.04
C ALA A 118 -6.17 14.11 -1.46
N ALA A 119 -4.94 14.45 -1.82
CA ALA A 119 -4.37 14.11 -3.14
C ALA A 119 -4.36 12.59 -3.38
N LEU A 120 -3.91 11.79 -2.41
CA LEU A 120 -3.88 10.33 -2.52
C LEU A 120 -5.29 9.72 -2.56
N ALA A 121 -6.23 10.28 -1.78
CA ALA A 121 -7.61 9.83 -1.76
C ALA A 121 -8.31 10.06 -3.12
N ILE A 122 -8.09 11.21 -3.74
CA ILE A 122 -8.69 11.57 -5.03
C ILE A 122 -8.06 10.79 -6.18
N THR A 123 -6.74 10.61 -6.16
CA THR A 123 -6.01 9.98 -7.28
C THR A 123 -6.04 8.45 -7.27
N THR A 124 -6.35 7.81 -6.15
CA THR A 124 -6.46 6.33 -6.12
C THR A 124 -7.59 5.81 -7.01
N PRO A 125 -8.84 6.32 -6.94
CA PRO A 125 -9.90 5.97 -7.87
C PRO A 125 -9.57 6.25 -9.34
N LEU A 126 -8.81 7.31 -9.64
CA LEU A 126 -8.39 7.64 -11.02
C LEU A 126 -7.56 6.54 -11.68
N SER A 127 -6.86 5.72 -10.89
CA SER A 127 -6.16 4.54 -11.43
C SER A 127 -7.08 3.38 -11.79
N SER A 128 -8.38 3.44 -11.47
CA SER A 128 -9.37 2.34 -11.61
C SER A 128 -9.12 1.09 -10.75
N SER A 129 -8.27 1.21 -9.71
CA SER A 129 -8.02 0.13 -8.75
C SER A 129 -9.12 0.04 -7.67
N ARG A 130 -10.15 -0.78 -7.91
CA ARG A 130 -11.29 -0.98 -6.98
C ARG A 130 -10.85 -1.39 -5.58
N SER A 131 -10.03 -2.45 -5.49
CA SER A 131 -9.60 -2.98 -4.20
C SER A 131 -8.76 -1.95 -3.43
N CYS A 132 -7.87 -1.22 -4.11
CA CYS A 132 -7.10 -0.17 -3.44
C CYS A 132 -7.96 1.03 -3.04
N THR A 133 -8.99 1.40 -3.82
CA THR A 133 -9.97 2.43 -3.40
C THR A 133 -10.65 2.03 -2.09
N VAL A 134 -11.09 0.76 -1.97
CA VAL A 134 -11.66 0.24 -0.71
C VAL A 134 -10.64 0.30 0.43
N LEU A 135 -9.38 -0.10 0.20
CA LEU A 135 -8.33 -0.03 1.22
C LEU A 135 -7.99 1.40 1.65
N VAL A 136 -8.01 2.36 0.73
CA VAL A 136 -7.83 3.79 1.02
C VAL A 136 -9.00 4.30 1.85
N LEU A 137 -10.25 4.03 1.44
CA LEU A 137 -11.45 4.43 2.20
C LEU A 137 -11.46 3.82 3.60
N LEU A 138 -11.10 2.54 3.73
CA LEU A 138 -10.96 1.88 5.03
C LEU A 138 -9.89 2.55 5.90
N SER A 139 -8.73 2.88 5.32
CA SER A 139 -7.64 3.57 6.02
C SER A 139 -8.05 4.97 6.47
N LEU A 140 -8.77 5.72 5.62
CA LEU A 140 -9.32 7.03 5.94
C LEU A 140 -10.36 6.94 7.06
N LEU A 141 -11.24 5.94 7.02
CA LEU A 141 -12.25 5.71 8.06
C LEU A 141 -11.58 5.43 9.41
N ILE A 142 -10.65 4.48 9.47
CA ILE A 142 -9.87 4.15 10.67
C ILE A 142 -9.12 5.39 11.16
N GLY A 143 -8.48 6.12 10.25
CA GLY A 143 -7.80 7.40 10.50
C GLY A 143 -8.70 8.41 11.20
N THR A 144 -9.84 8.68 10.58
CA THR A 144 -10.85 9.65 11.01
C THR A 144 -11.43 9.29 12.38
N VAL A 145 -11.84 8.03 12.56
CA VAL A 145 -12.36 7.54 13.86
C VAL A 145 -11.32 7.71 14.95
N HIS A 146 -10.05 7.36 14.68
CA HIS A 146 -8.98 7.53 15.66
C HIS A 146 -8.70 9.01 15.97
N TRP A 147 -8.69 9.88 14.96
CA TRP A 147 -8.50 11.32 15.16
C TRP A 147 -9.62 11.97 15.94
N LEU A 148 -10.88 11.61 15.67
CA LEU A 148 -12.04 12.06 16.43
C LEU A 148 -11.94 11.62 17.89
N ARG A 149 -11.49 10.38 18.17
CA ARG A 149 -11.23 9.92 19.54
C ARG A 149 -10.16 10.74 20.25
N ILE A 150 -9.06 11.07 19.58
CA ILE A 150 -8.00 11.93 20.15
C ILE A 150 -8.56 13.31 20.44
N PHE A 151 -9.29 13.88 19.47
CA PHE A 151 -9.91 15.19 19.59
C PHE A 151 -10.89 15.26 20.76
N TRP A 152 -11.84 14.32 20.85
CA TRP A 152 -12.84 14.29 21.93
C TRP A 152 -12.21 14.17 23.32
N LYS A 153 -11.13 13.40 23.45
CA LYS A 153 -10.40 13.29 24.73
C LYS A 153 -9.67 14.56 25.15
N ARG A 154 -9.38 15.46 24.22
CA ARG A 154 -8.60 16.70 24.45
C ARG A 154 -9.44 17.96 24.23
N TYR A 155 -10.75 17.82 24.11
CA TYR A 155 -11.60 18.95 23.80
C TYR A 155 -12.00 19.70 25.07
N ASP A 156 -11.41 20.88 25.24
CA ASP A 156 -11.63 21.77 26.38
C ASP A 156 -12.62 22.91 26.08
N GLY A 157 -13.28 22.89 24.92
CA GLY A 157 -14.24 23.93 24.52
C GLY A 157 -15.67 23.71 25.05
N PRO A 158 -16.63 24.58 24.66
CA PRO A 158 -18.03 24.46 25.05
C PRO A 158 -18.65 23.13 24.59
N PRO A 159 -19.48 22.45 25.41
CA PRO A 159 -20.09 21.17 25.06
C PRO A 159 -20.85 21.20 23.73
N ALA A 160 -21.54 22.32 23.44
CA ALA A 160 -22.31 22.51 22.21
C ALA A 160 -21.47 22.46 20.91
N ARG A 161 -20.16 22.75 20.98
CA ARG A 161 -19.26 22.75 19.81
C ARG A 161 -18.46 21.43 19.67
N ARG A 162 -18.62 20.48 20.62
CA ARG A 162 -18.03 19.13 20.57
C ARG A 162 -18.34 18.31 19.31
N PRO A 163 -19.58 18.33 18.76
CA PRO A 163 -19.89 17.50 17.60
C PRO A 163 -19.39 18.10 16.27
N LEU A 164 -19.04 19.40 16.21
CA LEU A 164 -18.72 20.09 14.95
C LEU A 164 -17.61 19.38 14.15
N PRO A 165 -16.47 18.96 14.73
CA PRO A 165 -15.44 18.28 13.95
C PRO A 165 -15.85 16.89 13.46
N ALA A 166 -16.75 16.21 14.17
CA ALA A 166 -17.33 14.96 13.68
C ALA A 166 -18.24 15.20 12.48
N VAL A 167 -19.04 16.29 12.50
CA VAL A 167 -19.86 16.70 11.35
C VAL A 167 -18.98 17.07 10.16
N PHE A 168 -17.96 17.91 10.34
CA PHE A 168 -17.03 18.26 9.25
C PHE A 168 -16.28 17.05 8.70
N ALA A 169 -15.84 16.13 9.57
CA ALA A 169 -15.20 14.90 9.14
C ALA A 169 -16.15 13.99 8.35
N ALA A 170 -17.41 13.88 8.78
CA ALA A 170 -18.43 13.12 8.07
C ALA A 170 -18.74 13.74 6.70
N LEU A 171 -18.88 15.06 6.62
CA LEU A 171 -19.09 15.79 5.35
C LEU A 171 -17.88 15.64 4.41
N ALA A 172 -16.65 15.76 4.93
CA ALA A 172 -15.44 15.56 4.13
C ALA A 172 -15.34 14.12 3.62
N PHE A 173 -15.65 13.13 4.46
CA PHE A 173 -15.66 11.73 4.05
C PHE A 173 -16.77 11.44 3.02
N ALA A 174 -17.97 11.98 3.19
CA ALA A 174 -19.06 11.87 2.23
C ALA A 174 -18.70 12.53 0.89
N LEU A 175 -18.04 13.69 0.90
CA LEU A 175 -17.53 14.35 -0.30
C LEU A 175 -16.48 13.49 -1.00
N LEU A 176 -15.53 12.89 -0.26
CA LEU A 176 -14.54 11.98 -0.83
C LEU A 176 -15.18 10.73 -1.44
N LEU A 177 -16.21 10.18 -0.79
CA LEU A 177 -16.99 9.06 -1.35
C LEU A 177 -17.72 9.47 -2.64
N PHE A 178 -18.37 10.64 -2.63
CA PHE A 178 -19.08 11.16 -3.79
C PHE A 178 -18.13 11.39 -4.98
N VAL A 179 -17.03 12.13 -4.76
CA VAL A 179 -16.01 12.37 -5.79
C VAL A 179 -15.40 11.05 -6.25
N GLY A 180 -15.08 10.14 -5.32
CA GLY A 180 -14.54 8.83 -5.67
C GLY A 180 -15.51 7.98 -6.51
N TYR A 181 -16.81 8.03 -6.21
CA TYR A 181 -17.86 7.36 -6.98
C TYR A 181 -18.03 7.96 -8.37
N ASP A 182 -18.14 9.29 -8.46
CA ASP A 182 -18.34 10.00 -9.73
C ASP A 182 -17.18 9.76 -10.71
N LEU A 183 -15.93 9.87 -10.22
CA LEU A 183 -14.73 9.58 -11.00
C LEU A 183 -14.63 8.11 -11.43
N ALA A 184 -15.16 7.18 -10.63
CA ALA A 184 -15.14 5.75 -10.92
C ALA A 184 -16.34 5.29 -11.77
N LYS A 185 -17.41 6.09 -11.87
CA LYS A 185 -18.68 5.72 -12.52
C LYS A 185 -18.49 5.20 -13.96
N PRO A 186 -17.72 5.85 -14.86
CA PRO A 186 -17.54 5.36 -16.23
C PRO A 186 -16.91 3.95 -16.27
N GLN A 187 -16.04 3.64 -15.31
CA GLN A 187 -15.33 2.36 -15.21
C GLN A 187 -16.21 1.27 -14.59
N ILE A 188 -17.09 1.66 -13.67
CA ILE A 188 -18.12 0.77 -13.09
C ILE A 188 -19.12 0.38 -14.17
N GLU A 189 -19.56 1.35 -14.99
CA GLU A 189 -20.47 1.13 -16.11
C GLU A 189 -19.83 0.25 -17.21
N GLU A 190 -18.57 0.51 -17.58
CA GLU A 190 -17.81 -0.34 -18.51
C GLU A 190 -17.79 -1.81 -18.04
N ARG A 191 -17.55 -2.04 -16.75
CA ARG A 191 -17.53 -3.39 -16.18
C ARG A 191 -18.91 -4.03 -16.06
N LEU A 192 -19.95 -3.27 -15.74
CA LEU A 192 -21.32 -3.79 -15.76
C LEU A 192 -21.69 -4.27 -17.16
N ARG A 193 -21.28 -3.53 -18.20
CA ARG A 193 -21.45 -3.93 -19.61
C ARG A 193 -20.63 -5.19 -19.95
N SER A 194 -19.37 -5.28 -19.52
CA SER A 194 -18.54 -6.50 -19.71
C SER A 194 -19.13 -7.71 -18.97
N THR A 195 -19.61 -7.51 -17.75
CA THR A 195 -20.23 -8.59 -16.95
C THR A 195 -21.56 -9.03 -17.55
N GLN A 196 -22.37 -8.10 -18.08
CA GLN A 196 -23.63 -8.43 -18.76
C GLN A 196 -23.39 -9.17 -20.09
N THR A 197 -22.36 -8.81 -20.84
CA THR A 197 -21.96 -9.52 -22.06
C THR A 197 -21.40 -10.92 -21.75
N ASP A 198 -20.66 -11.07 -20.65
CA ASP A 198 -20.21 -12.37 -20.14
C ASP A 198 -21.39 -13.26 -19.67
N ILE A 199 -22.38 -12.68 -18.97
CA ILE A 199 -23.60 -13.38 -18.51
C ILE A 199 -24.50 -13.79 -19.69
N ASN A 200 -24.65 -12.95 -20.71
CA ASN A 200 -25.48 -13.29 -21.87
C ASN A 200 -24.86 -14.39 -22.76
N SER A 201 -23.61 -14.80 -22.51
CA SER A 201 -22.95 -15.93 -23.17
C SER A 201 -23.12 -17.28 -22.44
N LEU A 202 -23.98 -17.34 -21.41
CA LEU A 202 -24.21 -18.50 -20.53
C LEU A 202 -25.11 -19.62 -21.13
N SER A 203 -24.78 -20.13 -22.31
CA SER A 203 -25.27 -21.46 -22.77
C SER A 203 -24.16 -22.53 -22.79
N GLY A 204 -23.16 -22.39 -21.90
CA GLY A 204 -22.17 -23.42 -21.66
C GLY A 204 -21.15 -23.02 -20.60
N SER A 205 -21.13 -23.80 -19.52
CA SER A 205 -20.17 -23.95 -18.41
C SER A 205 -18.65 -23.69 -18.67
N LYS A 206 -18.25 -22.59 -19.31
CA LYS A 206 -16.85 -22.27 -19.69
C LYS A 206 -16.34 -20.91 -19.21
N LEU A 207 -16.95 -20.33 -18.18
CA LEU A 207 -16.40 -19.15 -17.50
C LEU A 207 -16.07 -19.47 -16.03
N GLN A 208 -15.23 -20.49 -15.80
CA GLN A 208 -14.48 -20.53 -14.54
C GLN A 208 -13.66 -19.22 -14.48
N ASN A 209 -13.88 -18.39 -13.46
CA ASN A 209 -13.16 -17.13 -13.24
C ASN A 209 -11.67 -17.28 -13.60
N HIS A 210 -11.18 -16.56 -14.61
CA HIS A 210 -9.78 -16.63 -15.07
C HIS A 210 -8.76 -16.54 -13.91
N ARG A 211 -9.05 -15.75 -12.87
CA ARG A 211 -8.23 -15.69 -11.64
C ARG A 211 -8.23 -16.99 -10.82
N VAL A 212 -9.37 -17.67 -10.72
CA VAL A 212 -9.48 -18.94 -9.99
C VAL A 212 -8.70 -20.03 -10.72
N ALA A 213 -8.82 -20.08 -12.05
CA ALA A 213 -8.01 -20.99 -12.87
C ALA A 213 -6.51 -20.67 -12.73
N LEU A 214 -6.12 -19.40 -12.81
CA LEU A 214 -4.73 -18.96 -12.62
C LEU A 214 -4.17 -19.40 -11.25
N TYR A 215 -4.94 -19.20 -10.17
CA TYR A 215 -4.49 -19.58 -8.82
C TYR A 215 -4.44 -21.10 -8.66
N ARG A 216 -5.42 -21.83 -9.19
CA ARG A 216 -5.41 -23.30 -9.18
C ARG A 216 -4.17 -23.82 -9.90
N ASP A 217 -3.92 -23.36 -11.11
CA ASP A 217 -2.82 -23.83 -11.94
C ASP A 217 -1.46 -23.45 -11.33
N THR A 218 -1.36 -22.27 -10.72
CA THR A 218 -0.15 -21.89 -9.98
C THR A 218 0.07 -22.77 -8.75
N TRP A 219 -1.00 -23.13 -8.05
CA TRP A 219 -0.89 -24.07 -6.93
C TRP A 219 -0.41 -25.45 -7.39
N HIS A 220 -0.87 -25.93 -8.55
CA HIS A 220 -0.33 -27.15 -9.15
C HIS A 220 1.16 -27.02 -9.48
N MET A 221 1.57 -25.92 -10.10
CA MET A 221 2.99 -25.61 -10.33
C MET A 221 3.79 -25.64 -9.01
N ALA A 222 3.32 -24.98 -7.95
CA ALA A 222 4.02 -24.93 -6.67
C ALA A 222 4.18 -26.30 -6.01
N LYS A 223 3.16 -27.18 -6.10
CA LYS A 223 3.20 -28.52 -5.50
C LYS A 223 4.32 -29.40 -6.06
N ASP A 224 4.61 -29.31 -7.35
CA ASP A 224 5.61 -30.16 -8.00
C ASP A 224 7.04 -29.90 -7.52
N ARG A 225 7.31 -28.71 -6.95
CA ARG A 225 8.62 -28.33 -6.37
C ARG A 225 8.47 -27.63 -5.02
N LEU A 226 7.60 -28.12 -4.15
CA LEU A 226 7.22 -27.41 -2.93
C LEU A 226 8.39 -26.99 -2.00
N PRO A 227 9.46 -27.77 -1.79
CA PRO A 227 10.51 -27.38 -0.85
C PRO A 227 11.31 -26.13 -1.29
N PHE A 228 11.69 -26.05 -2.56
CA PHE A 228 12.63 -25.05 -3.09
C PHE A 228 12.08 -24.19 -4.23
N GLY A 229 10.88 -24.51 -4.74
CA GLY A 229 10.25 -23.83 -5.86
C GLY A 229 10.95 -24.12 -7.19
N TRP A 230 10.53 -23.39 -8.21
CA TRP A 230 11.05 -23.49 -9.58
C TRP A 230 12.20 -22.53 -9.89
N GLY A 231 12.57 -21.67 -8.94
CA GLY A 231 13.58 -20.63 -9.10
C GLY A 231 12.97 -19.23 -9.24
N MET A 232 13.71 -18.22 -8.77
CA MET A 232 13.28 -16.82 -8.86
C MET A 232 13.09 -16.38 -10.31
N ALA A 233 11.97 -15.70 -10.60
CA ALA A 233 11.59 -15.23 -11.93
C ALA A 233 11.36 -16.37 -12.96
N SER A 234 11.13 -17.61 -12.51
CA SER A 234 10.80 -18.73 -13.39
C SER A 234 9.33 -18.70 -13.84
N TYR A 235 8.46 -17.95 -13.16
CA TYR A 235 7.02 -18.02 -13.33
C TYR A 235 6.57 -17.90 -14.80
N PRO A 236 6.97 -16.88 -15.60
CA PRO A 236 6.48 -16.73 -16.97
C PRO A 236 6.81 -17.91 -17.88
N HIS A 237 7.89 -18.64 -17.58
CA HIS A 237 8.40 -19.74 -18.39
C HIS A 237 7.80 -21.07 -17.94
N THR A 238 7.85 -21.37 -16.65
CA THR A 238 7.39 -22.64 -16.11
C THR A 238 5.86 -22.74 -16.07
N PHE A 239 5.17 -21.64 -15.80
CA PHE A 239 3.71 -21.64 -15.68
C PHE A 239 3.01 -22.10 -16.97
N GLN A 240 3.65 -21.94 -18.13
CA GLN A 240 3.08 -22.39 -19.42
C GLN A 240 2.78 -23.89 -19.45
N ILE A 241 3.53 -24.70 -18.70
CA ILE A 241 3.32 -26.16 -18.61
C ILE A 241 2.03 -26.47 -17.84
N TYR A 242 1.67 -25.60 -16.89
CA TYR A 242 0.52 -25.76 -15.99
C TYR A 242 -0.72 -24.99 -16.43
N ASN A 243 -0.59 -24.06 -17.36
CA ASN A 243 -1.66 -23.16 -17.75
C ASN A 243 -2.77 -23.91 -18.49
N THR A 244 -3.88 -24.12 -17.80
CA THR A 244 -5.08 -24.75 -18.36
C THR A 244 -6.03 -23.74 -19.01
N GLN A 245 -5.76 -22.44 -18.86
CA GLN A 245 -6.51 -21.39 -19.52
C GLN A 245 -6.06 -21.35 -20.98
N ALA A 246 -6.93 -21.87 -21.85
CA ALA A 246 -6.64 -22.09 -23.26
C ALA A 246 -6.08 -20.86 -23.98
N TYR A 247 -5.20 -21.14 -24.93
CA TYR A 247 -4.74 -20.30 -26.03
C TYR A 247 -5.77 -19.24 -26.47
N GLY A 248 -5.30 -18.01 -26.68
CA GLY A 248 -6.11 -16.84 -26.99
C GLY A 248 -7.12 -17.10 -28.10
N ARG A 249 -8.32 -16.56 -27.92
CA ARG A 249 -9.40 -16.55 -28.93
C ARG A 249 -8.83 -16.07 -30.27
N ALA A 250 -9.11 -16.85 -31.32
CA ALA A 250 -8.82 -16.64 -32.75
C ALA A 250 -7.43 -17.04 -33.30
N ASP A 251 -6.33 -16.87 -32.58
CA ASP A 251 -4.96 -17.08 -33.13
C ASP A 251 -4.26 -18.35 -32.63
N ARG A 252 -4.84 -19.10 -31.67
CA ARG A 252 -4.26 -20.30 -31.05
C ARG A 252 -2.86 -20.05 -30.45
N LEU A 253 -2.55 -18.81 -30.07
CA LEU A 253 -1.28 -18.48 -29.41
C LEU A 253 -1.42 -18.58 -27.88
N PRO A 254 -0.38 -19.05 -27.17
CA PRO A 254 -0.44 -19.20 -25.71
C PRO A 254 -0.50 -17.82 -25.04
N VAL A 255 -1.44 -17.66 -24.10
CA VAL A 255 -1.50 -16.45 -23.27
C VAL A 255 -0.37 -16.50 -22.26
N ILE A 256 0.60 -15.59 -22.41
CA ILE A 256 1.76 -15.54 -21.51
C ILE A 256 1.41 -14.73 -20.27
N TYR A 257 1.26 -15.41 -19.14
CA TYR A 257 1.14 -14.80 -17.82
C TYR A 257 2.53 -14.53 -17.25
N ARG A 258 2.80 -13.28 -16.88
CA ARG A 258 4.09 -12.90 -16.25
C ARG A 258 4.11 -13.15 -14.74
N ASP A 259 2.94 -13.10 -14.10
CA ASP A 259 2.81 -13.16 -12.64
C ASP A 259 1.57 -13.96 -12.26
N ALA A 260 1.55 -14.51 -11.04
CA ALA A 260 0.42 -15.27 -10.53
C ALA A 260 -0.77 -14.38 -10.12
N HIS A 261 -0.58 -13.06 -10.12
CA HIS A 261 -1.51 -12.09 -9.55
C HIS A 261 -1.84 -12.33 -8.07
N ASN A 262 -1.00 -13.08 -7.36
CA ASN A 262 -1.04 -13.36 -5.93
C ASN A 262 0.40 -13.53 -5.44
N ASP A 263 0.92 -12.57 -4.67
CA ASP A 263 2.35 -12.58 -4.30
C ASP A 263 2.71 -13.78 -3.42
N TRP A 264 1.79 -14.25 -2.56
CA TRP A 264 2.06 -15.41 -1.70
C TRP A 264 2.19 -16.69 -2.51
N LEU A 265 1.28 -16.88 -3.45
CA LEU A 265 1.27 -18.05 -4.31
C LEU A 265 2.44 -18.02 -5.31
N GLN A 266 2.78 -16.83 -5.84
CA GLN A 266 3.96 -16.64 -6.67
C GLN A 266 5.25 -16.91 -5.90
N THR A 267 5.37 -16.39 -4.68
CA THR A 267 6.55 -16.63 -3.83
C THR A 267 6.69 -18.13 -3.52
N LEU A 268 5.59 -18.82 -3.23
CA LEU A 268 5.62 -20.25 -3.00
C LEU A 268 6.00 -21.05 -4.26
N ALA A 269 5.49 -20.67 -5.43
CA ALA A 269 5.80 -21.34 -6.70
C ALA A 269 7.27 -21.14 -7.12
N GLU A 270 7.82 -19.94 -6.95
CA GLU A 270 9.19 -19.61 -7.37
C GLU A 270 10.25 -20.01 -6.33
N PHE A 271 9.99 -19.82 -5.04
CA PHE A 271 10.98 -20.03 -3.98
C PHE A 271 10.73 -21.24 -3.08
N GLY A 272 9.58 -21.90 -3.24
CA GLY A 272 9.17 -22.99 -2.37
C GLY A 272 8.93 -22.56 -0.93
N ALA A 273 8.62 -23.52 -0.08
CA ALA A 273 8.34 -23.31 1.33
C ALA A 273 9.56 -22.75 2.07
N ILE A 274 10.77 -23.25 1.76
CA ILE A 274 12.01 -22.82 2.43
C ILE A 274 12.32 -21.37 2.06
N GLY A 275 12.33 -21.02 0.78
CA GLY A 275 12.63 -19.65 0.36
C GLY A 275 11.55 -18.66 0.78
N SER A 276 10.28 -19.05 0.76
CA SER A 276 9.17 -18.25 1.32
C SER A 276 9.37 -18.00 2.81
N ALA A 277 9.79 -19.02 3.58
CA ALA A 277 10.08 -18.89 5.00
C ALA A 277 11.25 -17.94 5.29
N LEU A 278 12.31 -17.98 4.47
CA LEU A 278 13.44 -17.06 4.58
C LEU A 278 13.03 -15.60 4.28
N ILE A 279 12.19 -15.38 3.27
CA ILE A 279 11.65 -14.04 2.97
C ILE A 279 10.77 -13.53 4.13
N MET A 280 9.94 -14.39 4.71
CA MET A 280 9.16 -14.04 5.90
C MET A 280 10.06 -13.72 7.10
N LEU A 281 11.15 -14.48 7.28
CA LEU A 281 12.12 -14.24 8.34
C LEU A 281 12.78 -12.86 8.21
N CYS A 282 13.03 -12.38 7.00
CA CYS A 282 13.55 -11.04 6.74
C CYS A 282 12.65 -9.91 7.30
N ALA A 283 11.34 -10.14 7.40
CA ALA A 283 10.39 -9.21 8.03
C ALA A 283 10.24 -9.46 9.54
N VAL A 284 10.19 -10.73 9.96
CA VAL A 284 9.88 -11.13 11.34
C VAL A 284 11.10 -10.99 12.27
N ALA A 285 12.31 -11.35 11.83
CA ALA A 285 13.50 -11.34 12.68
C ALA A 285 13.80 -9.96 13.28
N PRO A 286 13.75 -8.84 12.53
CA PRO A 286 13.94 -7.50 13.10
C PRO A 286 12.87 -7.13 14.12
N PHE A 287 11.62 -7.54 13.90
CA PHE A 287 10.57 -7.32 14.88
C PHE A 287 10.84 -8.09 16.18
N LEU A 288 11.21 -9.37 16.09
CA LEU A 288 11.54 -10.21 17.24
C LEU A 288 12.75 -9.69 18.02
N ALA A 289 13.81 -9.26 17.32
CA ALA A 289 15.03 -8.73 17.92
C ALA A 289 14.77 -7.48 18.77
N PHE A 290 13.81 -6.64 18.36
CA PHE A 290 13.49 -5.41 19.07
C PHE A 290 12.24 -5.51 19.97
N ARG A 291 11.50 -6.63 20.00
CA ARG A 291 10.16 -6.74 20.60
C ARG A 291 10.03 -6.20 22.03
N GLN A 292 11.04 -6.40 22.88
CA GLN A 292 11.04 -5.93 24.28
C GLN A 292 11.42 -4.45 24.43
N LYS A 293 11.91 -3.82 23.36
CA LYS A 293 12.42 -2.45 23.29
C LYS A 293 11.57 -1.57 22.37
N LEU A 294 10.32 -1.97 22.08
CA LEU A 294 9.38 -1.17 21.28
C LEU A 294 8.38 -0.47 22.18
N ARG A 295 8.16 0.84 21.95
CA ARG A 295 7.06 1.58 22.55
C ARG A 295 6.03 1.98 21.50
N ARG A 296 4.77 1.67 21.78
CA ARG A 296 3.63 2.05 20.94
C ARG A 296 3.52 3.57 20.84
N ASN A 297 3.32 4.06 19.62
CA ASN A 297 3.04 5.45 19.30
C ASN A 297 2.19 5.48 18.02
N ALA A 298 1.57 6.64 17.74
CA ALA A 298 0.67 6.77 16.59
C ALA A 298 1.37 6.42 15.26
N ILE A 299 2.53 7.04 14.97
CA ILE A 299 3.27 6.82 13.72
C ILE A 299 3.58 5.34 13.51
N THR A 300 4.22 4.67 14.48
CA THR A 300 4.52 3.23 14.36
C THR A 300 3.25 2.40 14.13
N THR A 301 2.15 2.72 14.81
CA THR A 301 0.89 1.97 14.67
C THR A 301 0.34 2.05 13.25
N TYR A 302 0.33 3.25 12.65
CA TYR A 302 -0.14 3.40 11.27
C TYR A 302 0.81 2.76 10.27
N LEU A 303 2.13 2.95 10.41
CA LEU A 303 3.11 2.36 9.48
C LEU A 303 3.02 0.82 9.45
N LEU A 304 2.98 0.19 10.63
CA LEU A 304 2.80 -1.26 10.72
C LEU A 304 1.42 -1.67 10.21
N GLY A 305 0.37 -0.91 10.53
CA GLY A 305 -0.98 -1.15 10.00
C GLY A 305 -1.04 -1.13 8.47
N GLY A 306 -0.37 -0.16 7.83
CA GLY A 306 -0.26 -0.08 6.36
C GLY A 306 0.50 -1.26 5.76
N CYS A 307 1.62 -1.67 6.39
CA CYS A 307 2.36 -2.86 5.96
C CYS A 307 1.49 -4.12 6.07
N THR A 308 0.80 -4.31 7.20
CA THR A 308 -0.15 -5.42 7.39
C THR A 308 -1.25 -5.40 6.34
N LEU A 309 -1.82 -4.23 6.04
CA LEU A 309 -2.88 -4.11 5.04
C LEU A 309 -2.39 -4.51 3.64
N ILE A 310 -1.16 -4.16 3.25
CA ILE A 310 -0.56 -4.61 2.00
C ILE A 310 -0.26 -6.12 2.00
N LEU A 311 0.19 -6.70 3.11
CA LEU A 311 0.39 -8.16 3.22
C LEU A 311 -0.92 -8.94 3.04
N LEU A 312 -2.02 -8.43 3.62
CA LEU A 312 -3.36 -8.98 3.44
C LEU A 312 -3.85 -8.79 2.00
N TYR A 313 -3.58 -7.63 1.40
CA TYR A 313 -3.92 -7.36 0.01
C TYR A 313 -3.16 -8.25 -0.98
N ALA A 314 -1.93 -8.62 -0.64
CA ALA A 314 -1.07 -9.50 -1.42
C ALA A 314 -1.60 -10.95 -1.55
N TRP A 315 -2.64 -11.30 -0.80
CA TRP A 315 -3.40 -12.55 -0.95
C TRP A 315 -4.43 -12.50 -2.09
N LEU A 316 -4.87 -11.30 -2.46
CA LEU A 316 -5.90 -11.08 -3.48
C LEU A 316 -5.30 -10.58 -4.80
N GLU A 317 -4.21 -9.84 -4.71
CA GLU A 317 -3.50 -9.19 -5.81
C GLU A 317 -1.98 -9.32 -5.61
N PHE A 318 -1.18 -8.70 -6.46
CA PHE A 318 0.29 -8.77 -6.44
C PHE A 318 0.95 -7.38 -6.27
N PRO A 319 0.71 -6.66 -5.17
CA PRO A 319 1.38 -5.37 -4.89
C PRO A 319 2.90 -5.45 -4.99
N PHE A 320 3.53 -6.58 -4.61
CA PHE A 320 4.98 -6.74 -4.60
C PHE A 320 5.58 -7.06 -5.99
N GLY A 321 4.75 -7.28 -7.03
CA GLY A 321 5.22 -7.24 -8.41
C GLY A 321 5.84 -5.89 -8.81
N ASN A 322 5.50 -4.81 -8.08
CA ASN A 322 6.08 -3.50 -8.30
C ASN A 322 7.31 -3.22 -7.42
N THR A 323 8.38 -2.75 -8.04
CA THR A 323 9.62 -2.40 -7.33
C THR A 323 9.45 -1.23 -6.35
N ALA A 324 8.70 -0.19 -6.71
CA ALA A 324 8.48 0.94 -5.81
C ALA A 324 7.67 0.52 -4.57
N VAL A 325 6.62 -0.29 -4.76
CA VAL A 325 5.81 -0.81 -3.64
C VAL A 325 6.64 -1.69 -2.71
N ARG A 326 7.47 -2.60 -3.26
CA ARG A 326 8.42 -3.41 -2.47
C ARG A 326 9.37 -2.55 -1.65
N LEU A 327 9.99 -1.57 -2.27
CA LEU A 327 10.96 -0.70 -1.61
C LEU A 327 10.31 0.09 -0.47
N ILE A 328 9.17 0.74 -0.74
CA ILE A 328 8.43 1.48 0.27
C ILE A 328 7.98 0.56 1.41
N PHE A 329 7.48 -0.64 1.12
CA PHE A 329 7.08 -1.59 2.15
C PHE A 329 8.21 -1.87 3.14
N TRP A 330 9.40 -2.24 2.63
CA TRP A 330 10.56 -2.50 3.49
C TRP A 330 11.00 -1.24 4.24
N MET A 331 11.03 -0.08 3.57
CA MET A 331 11.40 1.18 4.21
C MET A 331 10.47 1.53 5.37
N LEU A 332 9.15 1.38 5.17
CA LEU A 332 8.16 1.70 6.21
C LEU A 332 8.21 0.68 7.35
N LEU A 333 8.39 -0.61 7.07
CA LEU A 333 8.54 -1.64 8.10
C LEU A 333 9.73 -1.33 9.02
N PHE A 334 10.92 -1.09 8.45
CA PHE A 334 12.12 -0.81 9.24
C PHE A 334 12.07 0.55 9.93
N ALA A 335 11.57 1.58 9.25
CA ALA A 335 11.37 2.88 9.87
C ALA A 335 10.37 2.81 11.04
N ALA A 336 9.32 2.00 10.95
CA ALA A 336 8.34 1.82 12.02
C ALA A 336 8.96 1.20 13.28
N ILE A 337 9.74 0.12 13.10
CA ILE A 337 10.46 -0.56 14.19
C ILE A 337 11.46 0.41 14.82
N ARG A 338 12.27 1.11 14.01
CA ARG A 338 13.24 2.08 14.52
C ARG A 338 12.58 3.25 15.23
N TYR A 339 11.47 3.77 14.72
CA TYR A 339 10.74 4.87 15.35
C TYR A 339 10.21 4.47 16.73
N ALA A 340 9.70 3.23 16.88
CA ALA A 340 9.27 2.70 18.17
C ALA A 340 10.43 2.45 19.13
N HIS A 341 11.57 1.95 18.63
CA HIS A 341 12.78 1.77 19.43
C HIS A 341 13.34 3.10 19.96
N LEU A 342 13.47 4.12 19.11
CA LEU A 342 13.89 5.46 19.53
C LEU A 342 12.91 6.08 20.52
N THR A 343 11.62 5.82 20.36
CA THR A 343 10.60 6.27 21.32
C THR A 343 10.74 5.58 22.68
N TYR A 344 11.13 4.31 22.70
CA TYR A 344 11.47 3.60 23.94
C TYR A 344 12.70 4.19 24.63
N LEU A 345 13.78 4.44 23.87
CA LEU A 345 15.03 5.00 24.40
C LEU A 345 14.82 6.38 25.05
N GLU A 346 14.12 7.30 24.36
CA GLU A 346 13.82 8.63 24.90
C GLU A 346 12.98 8.56 26.20
N HIS A 347 12.03 7.63 26.27
CA HIS A 347 11.25 7.44 27.50
C HIS A 347 12.10 6.88 28.65
N ARG A 348 12.97 5.91 28.37
CA ARG A 348 13.85 5.31 29.39
C ARG A 348 14.85 6.33 29.93
N ALA A 349 15.42 7.15 29.06
CA ALA A 349 16.28 8.27 29.46
C ALA A 349 15.53 9.28 30.34
N GLY A 350 14.29 9.63 29.98
CA GLY A 350 13.47 10.56 30.77
C GLY A 350 13.07 10.04 32.15
N ILE A 351 13.02 8.72 32.38
CA ILE A 351 12.85 8.14 33.73
C ILE A 351 14.13 8.31 34.55
N ALA A 352 15.29 7.99 33.95
CA ALA A 352 16.58 8.04 34.65
C ALA A 352 16.96 9.45 35.13
N THR A 353 16.45 10.50 34.48
CA THR A 353 16.74 11.90 34.82
C THR A 353 15.79 12.52 35.86
N LYS A 354 14.74 11.83 36.32
CA LYS A 354 13.87 12.35 37.38
C LYS A 354 14.52 12.10 38.75
N PRO A 355 14.82 13.14 39.56
CA PRO A 355 15.36 12.95 40.90
C PRO A 355 14.35 12.18 41.76
N HIS A 356 14.84 11.23 42.55
CA HIS A 356 14.02 10.54 43.56
C HIS A 356 13.41 11.58 44.51
N PRO A 357 12.09 11.56 44.77
CA PRO A 357 11.52 12.35 45.84
C PRO A 357 12.20 11.88 47.14
N ARG A 358 12.94 12.79 47.77
CA ARG A 358 13.50 12.59 49.11
C ARG A 358 12.44 12.82 50.15
#